data_AF-A0AAU0SLL3-F1
#
_entry.id   AF-A0AAU0SLL3-F1
#
_cell.length_a   1.000
_cell.length_b   1.000
_cell.length_c   1.000
_cell.angle_alpha   90.00
_cell.angle_beta   90.00
_cell.angle_gamma   90.00
#
_symmetry.space_group_name_H-M   'P 1'
#
loop_
_entity.id
_entity.type
_entity.pdbx_description
1 polymer ?
#
loop_
_entity_poly.entity_id
_entity_poly.type
_entity_poly.pdbx_seq_one_letter_code
_entity_poly.pdbx_strand_id
1 'polypeptide(L)' 'MSKVTLDEWAAAEFKTPPSPNTLRKWAREGRIAPVPVKHGRNYYVESDAHYQEPDQQPARIVGGSLISRIERARNGAQAA' A
#
# COMPACT_ATOMS: atom_id res chain seq x y z
N MET A 1 15.97 17.89 -12.23
CA MET A 1 15.70 17.16 -10.98
C MET A 1 16.66 15.98 -10.92
N SER A 2 17.28 15.76 -9.77
CA SER A 2 18.24 14.66 -9.58
C SER A 2 17.51 13.41 -9.17
N LYS A 3 17.76 12.30 -9.88
CA LYS A 3 17.24 10.98 -9.53
C LYS A 3 18.14 10.32 -8.50
N VAL A 4 17.56 9.95 -7.38
CA VAL A 4 18.21 9.22 -6.29
C VAL A 4 17.64 7.81 -6.20
N THR A 5 18.37 6.90 -5.56
CA THR A 5 17.80 5.57 -5.30
C THR A 5 16.70 5.65 -4.24
N LEU A 6 15.79 4.67 -4.27
CA LEU A 6 14.68 4.60 -3.31
C LEU A 6 15.14 4.58 -1.85
N ASP A 7 16.28 3.94 -1.58
CA ASP A 7 16.84 3.83 -0.23
C ASP A 7 17.46 5.16 0.23
N GLU A 8 18.17 5.86 -0.65
CA GLU A 8 18.72 7.21 -0.37
C GLU A 8 17.62 8.24 -0.13
N TRP A 9 16.57 8.21 -0.97
CA TRP A 9 15.38 9.06 -0.77
C TRP A 9 14.73 8.81 0.58
N ALA A 10 14.52 7.54 0.96
CA ALA A 10 13.89 7.22 2.23
C ALA A 10 14.74 7.62 3.44
N ALA A 11 16.07 7.56 3.33
CA ALA A 11 16.99 8.01 4.38
C ALA A 11 16.99 9.54 4.54
N ALA A 12 16.71 10.28 3.46
CA ALA A 12 16.56 11.73 3.50
C ALA A 12 15.19 12.17 4.04
N GLU A 13 14.12 11.47 3.64
CA GLU A 13 12.74 11.82 3.98
C GLU A 13 12.36 11.40 5.41
N PHE A 14 12.83 10.23 5.86
CA PHE A 14 12.46 9.66 7.16
C PHE A 14 13.66 9.58 8.09
N LYS A 15 13.48 10.05 9.34
CA LYS A 15 14.47 9.85 10.41
C LYS A 15 14.79 8.37 10.65
N THR A 16 13.77 7.51 10.53
CA THR A 16 13.91 6.06 10.60
C THR A 16 13.33 5.47 9.32
N PRO A 17 14.15 5.19 8.30
CA PRO A 17 13.66 4.73 7.01
C PRO A 17 12.94 3.37 7.12
N PRO A 18 11.80 3.19 6.44
CA PRO A 18 11.16 1.89 6.29
C PRO A 18 12.07 0.86 5.63
N SER A 19 11.75 -0.42 5.81
CA SER A 19 12.52 -1.49 5.14
C SER A 19 12.47 -1.37 3.60
N PRO A 20 13.51 -1.84 2.87
CA PRO A 20 13.50 -1.83 1.40
C PRO A 20 12.31 -2.59 0.79
N ASN A 21 11.77 -3.59 1.49
CA ASN A 21 10.57 -4.29 1.06
C ASN A 21 9.33 -3.39 1.10
N THR A 22 9.19 -2.58 2.15
CA THR A 22 8.12 -1.59 2.32
C THR A 22 8.21 -0.52 1.25
N LEU A 23 9.42 0.03 1.02
CA LEU A 23 9.63 1.06 -0.01
C LEU A 23 9.28 0.53 -1.41
N ARG A 24 9.72 -0.68 -1.76
CA ARG A 24 9.35 -1.31 -3.04
C ARG A 24 7.86 -1.58 -3.16
N LYS A 25 7.18 -1.87 -2.04
CA LYS A 25 5.72 -2.01 -2.00
C LYS A 25 5.05 -0.67 -2.31
N TRP A 26 5.50 0.42 -1.70
CA TRP A 26 4.99 1.77 -1.99
C TRP A 26 5.19 2.18 -3.45
N ALA A 27 6.36 1.91 -4.02
CA ALA A 27 6.63 2.17 -5.43
C ALA A 27 5.67 1.40 -6.37
N ARG A 28 5.31 0.15 -6.03
CA ARG A 28 4.35 -0.65 -6.80
C ARG A 28 2.90 -0.20 -6.61
N GLU A 29 2.56 0.25 -5.41
CA GLU A 29 1.22 0.71 -5.05
C GLU A 29 0.96 2.18 -5.47
N GLY A 30 1.95 2.86 -6.04
CA GLY A 30 1.82 4.26 -6.46
C GLY A 30 1.77 5.26 -5.30
N ARG A 31 2.34 4.90 -4.14
CA ARG A 31 2.33 5.73 -2.92
C ARG A 31 3.45 6.76 -2.85
N ILE A 32 4.18 6.97 -3.94
CA ILE A 32 5.29 7.93 -4.04
C ILE A 32 5.06 8.76 -5.29
N ALA A 33 5.10 10.08 -5.15
CA ALA A 33 4.89 11.03 -6.24
C ALA A 33 6.03 12.06 -6.30
N PRO A 34 6.70 12.27 -7.45
CA PRO A 34 6.46 11.62 -8.75
C PRO A 34 6.73 10.11 -8.77
N VAL A 35 6.11 9.39 -9.71
CA VAL A 35 6.15 7.91 -9.76
C VAL A 35 7.59 7.41 -9.91
N PRO A 36 8.04 6.48 -9.04
CA PRO A 36 9.38 5.91 -9.14
C PRO A 36 9.59 5.11 -10.44
N VAL A 37 10.77 5.25 -11.05
CA VAL A 37 11.15 4.55 -12.28
C VAL A 37 12.06 3.37 -11.94
N LYS A 38 11.65 2.17 -12.34
CA LYS A 38 12.43 0.94 -12.15
C LYS A 38 13.55 0.84 -13.20
N HIS A 39 14.79 0.78 -12.76
CA HIS A 39 15.95 0.49 -13.60
C HIS A 39 16.66 -0.77 -13.09
N GLY A 40 16.55 -1.86 -13.84
CA GLY A 40 17.09 -3.17 -13.47
C GLY A 40 16.51 -3.66 -12.13
N ARG A 41 17.39 -3.80 -11.12
CA ARG A 41 17.02 -4.28 -9.78
C ARG A 41 16.57 -3.17 -8.83
N ASN A 42 16.84 -1.91 -9.17
CA ASN A 42 16.63 -0.77 -8.29
C ASN A 42 15.48 0.13 -8.78
N TYR A 43 14.91 0.90 -7.86
CA TYR A 43 14.00 1.99 -8.17
C TYR A 43 14.71 3.33 -7.98
N TYR A 44 14.44 4.24 -8.90
CA TYR A 44 14.91 5.61 -8.85
C TYR A 44 13.72 6.54 -8.71
N VAL A 45 13.89 7.55 -7.88
CA VAL A 45 12.86 8.54 -7.57
C VAL A 45 13.50 9.93 -7.64
N GLU A 46 12.71 10.94 -7.94
CA GLU A 46 13.19 12.32 -7.85
C GLU A 46 13.46 12.68 -6.38
N SER A 47 14.49 13.48 -6.13
CA SER A 47 14.89 13.86 -4.77
C SER A 47 13.81 14.65 -4.00
N ASP A 48 12.87 15.26 -4.70
CA ASP A 48 11.74 16.03 -4.17
C ASP A 48 10.42 15.22 -4.13
N ALA A 49 10.48 13.92 -4.36
CA ALA A 49 9.31 13.07 -4.26
C ALA A 49 8.79 12.98 -2.82
N HIS A 50 7.49 12.85 -2.67
CA HIS A 50 6.82 12.71 -1.39
C HIS A 50 6.02 11.41 -1.31
N TYR A 51 5.91 10.88 -0.10
CA TYR A 51 5.01 9.77 0.19
C TYR A 51 3.56 10.26 0.24
N GLN A 52 2.65 9.53 -0.40
CA GLN A 52 1.21 9.75 -0.34
C GLN A 52 0.58 8.62 0.49
N GLU A 53 -0.14 9.00 1.55
CA GLU A 53 -0.93 8.04 2.30
C GLU A 53 -1.99 7.41 1.39
N PRO A 54 -2.20 6.08 1.49
CA PRO A 54 -3.24 5.44 0.71
C PRO A 54 -4.62 5.98 1.12
N ASP A 55 -5.49 6.16 0.13
CA ASP A 55 -6.91 6.34 0.38
C ASP A 55 -7.41 5.24 1.32
N GLN A 56 -8.24 5.64 2.29
CA GLN A 56 -8.78 4.73 3.29
C GLN A 56 -9.28 3.46 2.62
N GLN A 57 -8.76 2.31 3.08
CA GLN A 57 -9.17 0.98 2.62
C GLN A 57 -10.71 0.97 2.51
N PRO A 58 -11.30 0.52 1.38
CA PRO A 58 -12.75 0.51 1.25
C PRO A 58 -13.33 -0.18 2.47
N ALA A 59 -14.22 0.53 3.18
CA ALA A 59 -14.78 0.10 4.43
C ALA A 59 -15.19 -1.37 4.29
N ARG A 60 -14.64 -2.23 5.16
CA ARG A 60 -15.02 -3.65 5.19
C ARG A 60 -16.54 -3.72 5.14
N ILE A 61 -17.09 -4.35 4.11
CA ILE A 61 -18.54 -4.42 3.91
C ILE A 61 -19.16 -4.94 5.21
N VAL A 62 -19.85 -4.06 5.94
CA VAL A 62 -20.55 -4.41 7.17
C VAL A 62 -21.64 -5.41 6.78
N GLY A 63 -21.55 -6.63 7.30
CA GLY A 63 -22.43 -7.75 6.93
C GLY A 63 -21.88 -8.72 5.86
N GLY A 64 -20.69 -8.46 5.30
CA GLY A 64 -19.94 -9.42 4.47
C GLY A 64 -19.09 -10.41 5.27
N SER A 65 -19.08 -10.26 6.61
CA SER A 65 -18.34 -11.14 7.51
C SER A 65 -18.72 -12.60 7.29
N LEU A 66 -17.73 -13.49 7.35
CA LEU A 66 -17.95 -14.94 7.33
C LEU A 66 -18.97 -15.37 8.39
N ILE A 67 -18.94 -14.74 9.57
CA ILE A 67 -19.88 -14.99 10.67
C ILE A 67 -21.31 -14.69 10.21
N SER A 68 -21.56 -13.51 9.65
CA SER A 68 -22.87 -13.11 9.13
C SER A 68 -23.35 -14.03 7.99
N ARG A 69 -22.43 -14.55 7.16
CA ARG A 69 -22.77 -15.53 6.11
C ARG A 69 -23.16 -16.89 6.69
N ILE A 70 -22.47 -17.36 7.74
CA ILE A 70 -22.79 -18.60 8.43
C ILE A 70 -24.14 -18.50 9.16
N GLU A 71 -24.41 -17.38 9.83
CA GLU A 71 -25.68 -17.14 10.51
C GLU A 71 -26.87 -17.16 9.54
N ARG A 72 -26.74 -16.48 8.39
CA ARG A 72 -27.77 -16.52 7.33
C ARG A 72 -28.02 -17.93 6.82
N ALA A 73 -26.96 -18.70 6.58
CA ALA A 73 -27.09 -20.08 6.10
C ALA A 73 -27.79 -21.00 7.12
N ARG A 74 -27.54 -20.80 8.43
CA ARG A 74 -28.20 -21.55 9.50
C ARG A 74 -29.67 -21.19 9.65
N ASN A 75 -29.99 -19.89 9.64
CA ASN A 75 -31.36 -19.40 9.85
C ASN A 75 -32.25 -19.61 8.60
N GLY A 76 -31.67 -19.61 7.39
CA GLY A 76 -32.39 -19.87 6.15
C GLY A 76 -32.81 -21.33 5.96
N ALA A 77 -32.22 -22.28 6.69
CA ALA A 77 -32.57 -23.71 6.63
C ALA A 77 -33.77 -24.09 7.51
N GLN A 78 -34.28 -23.18 8.34
CA GLN A 78 -35.38 -23.44 9.28
C GLN A 78 -36.79 -23.08 8.76
N ALA A 79 -36.92 -22.70 7.48
CA ALA A 79 -38.20 -22.42 6.85
C ALA A 79 -38.49 -23.42 5.72
N ALA A 80 -38.84 -24.65 6.08
CA ALA A 80 -39.47 -25.65 5.23
C ALA A 80 -40.31 -26.59 6.10
#